data_AF-A0A7C4H432-F1
#
_entry.id   AF-A0A7C4H432-F1
#
_cell.length_a   1.000
_cell.length_b   1.000
_cell.length_c   1.000
_cell.angle_alpha   90.00
_cell.angle_beta   90.00
_cell.angle_gamma   90.00
#
_symmetry.space_group_name_H-M   'P 1'
#
loop_
_entity.id
_entity.type
_entity.pdbx_description
1 polymer ?
#
loop_
_entity_poly.entity_id
_entity_poly.type
_entity_poly.pdbx_seq_one_letter_code
_entity_poly.pdbx_strand_id
1 'polypeptide(L)'
;VTQRPSRIDADALSQCNSQIILRITNPYDQRAVAEASERLGEELMRDLPGLNVGEAIIVGELTRVPVIVKVRRRLTREGGADIDLVSELRRARESLNLAPTRYGAGGLLSEV
;
A
#
# COMPACT_ATOMS: atom_id res chain seq x y z
N VAL A 1 -4.90 -1.77 9.60
CA VAL A 1 -4.41 -1.15 8.33
C VAL A 1 -3.45 -2.14 7.69
N THR A 2 -3.66 -2.50 6.42
CA THR A 2 -2.82 -3.46 5.69
C THR A 2 -2.74 -3.09 4.21
N GLN A 3 -1.64 -3.47 3.55
CA GLN A 3 -1.51 -3.40 2.08
C GLN A 3 -1.79 -4.75 1.40
N ARG A 4 -1.99 -5.81 2.18
CA ARG A 4 -2.20 -7.20 1.73
C ARG A 4 -3.33 -7.83 2.52
N PRO A 5 -4.60 -7.47 2.26
CA PRO A 5 -5.74 -8.07 2.95
C PRO A 5 -5.81 -9.59 2.78
N SER A 6 -5.35 -10.15 1.65
CA SER A 6 -5.28 -11.61 1.44
C SER A 6 -4.35 -12.37 2.40
N ARG A 7 -3.50 -11.66 3.15
CA ARG A 7 -2.61 -12.26 4.18
C ARG A 7 -3.13 -12.08 5.60
N ILE A 8 -4.25 -11.39 5.76
CA ILE A 8 -4.90 -11.27 7.05
C ILE A 8 -5.79 -12.49 7.23
N ASP A 9 -5.84 -12.98 8.47
CA ASP A 9 -6.76 -14.03 8.86
C ASP A 9 -8.21 -13.66 8.50
N ALA A 10 -8.95 -14.60 7.91
CA ALA A 10 -10.28 -14.33 7.38
C ALA A 10 -11.29 -13.99 8.48
N ASP A 11 -11.16 -14.61 9.66
CA ASP A 11 -12.02 -14.30 10.80
C ASP A 11 -11.70 -12.89 11.30
N ALA A 12 -10.41 -12.56 11.45
CA ALA A 12 -10.02 -11.20 11.84
C ALA A 12 -10.49 -10.13 10.84
N LEU A 13 -10.44 -10.42 9.54
CA LEU A 13 -10.89 -9.49 8.49
C LEU A 13 -12.42 -9.36 8.46
N SER A 14 -13.16 -10.46 8.65
CA SER A 14 -14.63 -10.46 8.69
C SER A 14 -15.21 -9.78 9.93
N GLN A 15 -14.50 -9.80 11.07
CA GLN A 15 -14.89 -9.03 12.26
C GLN A 15 -14.69 -7.51 12.11
N CYS A 16 -14.13 -7.04 10.98
CA CYS A 16 -14.01 -5.62 10.72
C CYS A 16 -15.34 -5.06 10.17
N ASN A 17 -16.28 -4.72 11.07
CA ASN A 17 -17.62 -4.21 10.75
C ASN A 17 -17.65 -2.96 9.86
N SER A 18 -16.53 -2.23 9.75
CA SER A 18 -16.37 -1.07 8.90
C SER A 18 -15.03 -1.10 8.18
N GLN A 19 -15.04 -0.80 6.90
CA GLN A 19 -13.85 -0.86 6.05
C GLN A 19 -13.72 0.40 5.21
N ILE A 20 -12.50 0.92 5.15
CA ILE A 20 -12.10 2.01 4.24
C ILE A 20 -11.13 1.40 3.26
N ILE A 21 -11.61 1.14 2.05
CA ILE A 21 -10.93 0.35 1.04
C ILE A 21 -10.40 1.32 -0.01
N LEU A 22 -9.08 1.47 -0.07
CA LEU A 22 -8.40 2.23 -1.13
C LEU A 22 -8.24 1.36 -2.38
N ARG A 23 -7.59 1.90 -3.42
CA ARG A 23 -7.28 1.17 -4.66
C ARG A 23 -6.62 -0.19 -4.39
N ILE A 24 -7.23 -1.25 -4.91
CA ILE A 24 -6.68 -2.62 -4.91
C ILE A 24 -6.70 -3.17 -6.32
N THR A 25 -5.52 -3.47 -6.88
CA THR A 25 -5.38 -4.05 -8.23
C THR A 25 -5.19 -5.57 -8.22
N ASN A 26 -4.71 -6.13 -7.12
CA ASN A 26 -4.47 -7.57 -7.00
C ASN A 26 -5.82 -8.31 -6.82
N PRO A 27 -6.13 -9.32 -7.66
CA PRO A 27 -7.40 -10.04 -7.59
C PRO A 27 -7.58 -10.91 -6.32
N TYR A 28 -6.48 -11.39 -5.72
CA TYR A 28 -6.55 -12.11 -4.45
C TYR A 28 -6.89 -11.17 -3.29
N ASP A 29 -6.31 -9.97 -3.27
CA ASP A 29 -6.61 -8.95 -2.27
C ASP A 29 -8.05 -8.42 -2.42
N GLN A 30 -8.52 -8.27 -3.67
CA GLN A 30 -9.92 -7.93 -3.94
C GLN A 30 -10.88 -8.99 -3.38
N ARG A 31 -10.63 -10.27 -3.65
CA ARG A 31 -11.47 -11.36 -3.14
C ARG A 31 -11.51 -11.40 -1.61
N ALA A 32 -10.37 -11.27 -0.95
CA ALA A 32 -10.32 -11.26 0.51
C ALA A 32 -11.18 -10.14 1.12
N VAL A 33 -11.16 -8.95 0.51
CA VAL A 33 -12.01 -7.83 0.96
C VAL A 33 -13.49 -8.07 0.65
N ALA A 34 -13.81 -8.61 -0.53
CA ALA A 34 -15.20 -8.95 -0.90
C ALA A 34 -15.81 -10.00 0.04
N GLU A 35 -15.07 -11.06 0.31
CA GLU A 35 -15.50 -12.14 1.21
C GLU A 35 -15.69 -11.64 2.65
N ALA A 36 -14.87 -10.68 3.08
CA ALA A 36 -14.98 -10.07 4.41
C ALA A 36 -16.04 -8.95 4.52
N SER A 37 -16.56 -8.42 3.40
CA SER A 37 -17.53 -7.32 3.38
C SER A 37 -18.86 -7.76 2.78
N GLU A 38 -19.81 -8.15 3.63
CA GLU A 38 -21.17 -8.51 3.24
C GLU A 38 -21.91 -7.40 2.47
N ARG A 39 -21.53 -6.12 2.71
CA ARG A 39 -22.18 -4.94 2.12
C ARG A 39 -21.53 -4.47 0.82
N LEU A 40 -20.47 -5.12 0.36
CA LEU A 40 -19.74 -4.71 -0.85
C LEU A 40 -20.23 -5.54 -2.05
N GLY A 41 -21.04 -4.92 -2.89
CA GLY A 41 -21.56 -5.58 -4.10
C GLY A 41 -20.48 -5.82 -5.17
N GLU A 42 -20.76 -6.76 -6.09
CA GLU A 42 -19.85 -7.09 -7.19
C GLU A 42 -19.52 -5.90 -8.10
N GLU A 43 -20.45 -4.96 -8.28
CA GLU A 43 -20.22 -3.77 -9.11
C GLU A 43 -19.14 -2.87 -8.52
N LEU A 44 -19.23 -2.55 -7.21
CA LEU A 44 -18.23 -1.74 -6.50
C LEU A 44 -16.86 -2.43 -6.44
N MET A 45 -16.84 -3.77 -6.42
CA MET A 45 -15.60 -4.53 -6.52
C MET A 45 -14.87 -4.31 -7.84
N ARG A 46 -15.61 -4.19 -8.95
CA ARG A 46 -15.02 -3.92 -10.28
C ARG A 46 -14.42 -2.53 -10.38
N ASP A 47 -14.84 -1.61 -9.54
CA ASP A 47 -14.34 -0.23 -9.51
C ASP A 47 -13.04 -0.07 -8.70
N LEU A 48 -12.74 -1.01 -7.78
CA LEU A 48 -11.55 -0.95 -6.92
C LEU A 48 -10.21 -0.73 -7.65
N PRO A 49 -9.94 -1.37 -8.81
CA PRO A 49 -8.70 -1.15 -9.55
C PRO A 49 -8.58 0.25 -10.16
N GLY A 50 -9.73 0.88 -10.44
CA GLY A 50 -9.87 2.17 -11.11
C GLY A 50 -9.80 3.38 -10.17
N LEU A 51 -9.86 3.18 -8.86
CA LEU A 51 -9.73 4.26 -7.88
C LEU A 51 -8.39 5.00 -8.02
N ASN A 52 -8.42 6.32 -7.95
CA ASN A 52 -7.22 7.15 -7.92
C ASN A 52 -6.59 7.20 -6.53
N VAL A 53 -5.35 7.70 -6.45
CA VAL A 53 -4.68 7.93 -5.16
C VAL A 53 -5.50 8.89 -4.31
N GLY A 54 -5.84 8.45 -3.10
CA GLY A 54 -6.69 9.19 -2.16
C GLY A 54 -8.19 9.04 -2.41
N GLU A 55 -8.63 8.22 -3.35
CA GLU A 55 -10.03 7.76 -3.41
C GLU A 55 -10.20 6.46 -2.62
N ALA A 56 -11.37 6.29 -2.03
CA ALA A 56 -11.70 5.12 -1.24
C ALA A 56 -13.19 4.79 -1.32
N ILE A 57 -13.50 3.50 -1.20
CA ILE A 57 -14.84 2.99 -0.92
C ILE A 57 -14.96 2.81 0.59
N ILE A 58 -16.01 3.36 1.19
CA ILE A 58 -16.33 3.15 2.61
C ILE A 58 -17.58 2.28 2.69
N VAL A 59 -17.49 1.19 3.45
CA VAL A 59 -18.58 0.25 3.73
C VAL A 59 -18.65 -0.09 5.21
N GLY A 60 -19.78 -0.67 5.61
CA GLY A 60 -19.99 -1.15 6.97
C GLY A 60 -20.77 -0.17 7.83
N GLU A 61 -20.60 -0.23 9.14
CA GLU A 61 -21.35 0.60 10.10
C GLU A 61 -21.03 2.11 10.02
N LEU A 62 -19.90 2.49 9.44
CA LEU A 62 -19.56 3.90 9.19
C LEU A 62 -20.55 4.61 8.26
N THR A 63 -21.22 3.87 7.36
CA THR A 63 -22.10 4.46 6.34
C THR A 63 -23.34 3.59 6.12
N ARG A 64 -24.51 4.23 5.90
CA ARG A 64 -25.76 3.47 5.66
C ARG A 64 -25.74 2.68 4.35
N VAL A 65 -25.00 3.18 3.37
CA VAL A 65 -24.78 2.58 2.07
C VAL A 65 -23.29 2.69 1.72
N PRO A 66 -22.76 1.83 0.84
CA PRO A 66 -21.43 2.01 0.29
C PRO A 66 -21.29 3.39 -0.36
N VAL A 67 -20.19 4.10 -0.08
CA VAL A 67 -19.91 5.41 -0.67
C VAL A 67 -18.49 5.48 -1.20
N ILE A 68 -18.33 6.12 -2.35
CA ILE A 68 -17.02 6.48 -2.90
C ILE A 68 -16.69 7.90 -2.43
N VAL A 69 -15.51 8.08 -1.84
CA VAL A 69 -15.08 9.37 -1.29
C VAL A 69 -13.68 9.74 -1.77
N LYS A 70 -13.40 11.05 -1.78
CA LYS A 70 -12.05 11.59 -1.90
C LYS A 70 -11.49 11.94 -0.52
N VAL A 71 -10.51 11.18 -0.07
CA VAL A 71 -9.80 11.40 1.20
C VAL A 71 -8.92 12.64 1.07
N ARG A 72 -9.13 13.61 1.96
CA ARG A 72 -8.31 14.84 2.03
C ARG A 72 -6.87 14.54 2.42
N ARG A 73 -5.96 15.47 2.13
CA ARG A 73 -4.60 15.42 2.66
C ARG A 73 -4.58 15.51 4.19
N ARG A 74 -3.60 14.85 4.78
CA ARG A 74 -3.32 14.90 6.22
C ARG A 74 -2.84 16.30 6.62
N LEU A 75 -3.24 16.76 7.81
CA LEU A 75 -2.81 18.07 8.36
C LEU A 75 -1.51 17.95 9.18
N THR A 76 -1.28 16.77 9.75
CA THR A 76 -0.13 16.44 10.57
C THR A 76 1.07 15.99 9.69
N ARG A 77 2.30 16.07 10.23
CA ARG A 77 3.54 15.65 9.53
C ARG A 77 3.74 14.14 9.55
N GLU A 78 4.05 13.55 8.41
CA GLU A 78 4.31 12.11 8.31
C GLU A 78 5.53 11.74 9.16
N GLY A 79 5.43 10.65 9.92
CA GLY A 79 6.48 10.20 10.83
C GLY A 79 7.46 9.22 10.19
N GLY A 80 7.08 8.59 9.07
CA GLY A 80 7.93 7.69 8.31
C GLY A 80 8.36 8.36 7.02
N ALA A 81 9.66 8.46 6.80
CA ALA A 81 10.23 8.79 5.51
C ALA A 81 11.17 7.64 5.13
N ASP A 82 11.29 7.36 3.83
CA ASP A 82 12.34 6.49 3.37
C ASP A 82 13.68 7.09 3.78
N ILE A 83 14.52 6.27 4.41
CA ILE A 83 15.89 6.66 4.71
C ILE A 83 16.59 6.82 3.36
N ASP A 84 17.33 7.92 3.18
CA ASP A 84 18.23 8.05 2.05
C ASP A 84 19.39 7.05 2.23
N LEU A 85 19.17 5.85 1.70
CA LEU A 85 20.08 4.72 1.82
C LEU A 85 21.45 5.03 1.22
N VAL A 86 21.50 5.85 0.17
CA VAL A 86 22.75 6.24 -0.49
C VAL A 86 23.54 7.18 0.40
N SER A 87 22.87 8.17 0.99
CA SER A 87 23.51 9.10 1.92
C SER A 87 23.99 8.40 3.19
N GLU A 88 23.18 7.50 3.77
CA GLU A 88 23.59 6.73 4.95
C GLU A 88 24.73 5.75 4.65
N LEU A 89 24.72 5.08 3.49
CA LEU A 89 25.83 4.21 3.08
C LEU A 89 27.13 5.00 2.88
N ARG A 90 27.07 6.21 2.31
CA ARG A 90 28.24 7.09 2.16
C ARG A 90 28.82 7.47 3.53
N ARG A 91 27.99 7.90 4.46
CA ARG A 91 28.39 8.23 5.84
C ARG A 91 29.08 7.05 6.54
N ALA A 92 28.49 5.86 6.43
CA ALA A 92 29.05 4.64 7.03
C ALA A 92 30.40 4.24 6.42
N ARG A 93 30.63 4.53 5.13
CA ARG A 93 31.93 4.24 4.50
C ARG A 93 33.01 5.26 4.86
N GLU A 94 32.64 6.53 4.96
CA GLU A 94 33.54 7.59 5.39
C GLU A 94 34.03 7.34 6.82
N SER A 95 33.13 6.96 7.74
CA SER A 95 33.51 6.63 9.11
C SER A 95 34.42 5.41 9.24
N LEU A 96 34.37 4.48 8.28
CA LEU A 96 35.21 3.28 8.22
C LEU A 96 36.47 3.45 7.34
N ASN A 97 36.75 4.64 6.81
CA ASN A 97 37.86 4.91 5.87
C ASN A 97 37.91 3.96 4.67
N LEU A 98 36.75 3.48 4.20
CA LEU A 98 36.67 2.59 3.05
C LEU A 98 36.79 3.40 1.76
N ALA A 99 37.85 3.19 0.98
CA ALA A 99 38.06 3.83 -0.31
C ALA A 99 36.83 3.68 -1.22
N PRO A 100 36.43 4.71 -2.01
CA PRO A 100 35.24 4.69 -2.85
C PRO A 100 35.26 3.51 -3.83
N THR A 101 34.12 2.85 -4.03
CA THR A 101 34.05 1.67 -4.90
C THR A 101 34.15 2.19 -6.31
N ARG A 102 35.24 1.85 -7.00
CA ARG A 102 35.39 2.11 -8.43
C ARG A 102 34.54 1.10 -9.20
N TYR A 103 33.22 1.17 -9.09
CA TYR A 103 32.40 0.59 -10.15
C TYR A 103 32.44 1.58 -11.31
N GLY A 104 33.33 1.30 -12.25
CA GLY A 104 33.45 2.02 -13.50
C GLY A 104 32.14 1.90 -14.29
N ALA A 105 31.84 2.95 -15.05
CA ALA A 105 30.74 3.02 -16.00
C ALA A 105 30.93 2.10 -17.23
N GLY A 106 31.38 0.87 -17.03
CA GLY A 106 31.64 -0.08 -18.11
C GLY A 106 31.85 -1.50 -17.59
N GLY A 107 30.77 -2.29 -17.57
CA GLY A 107 30.84 -3.72 -17.31
C GLY A 107 29.71 -4.23 -16.43
N LEU A 108 28.48 -4.19 -16.92
CA LEU A 108 27.35 -5.00 -16.42
C LEU A 108 26.15 -4.97 -17.40
N LEU A 109 26.42 -5.04 -18.70
CA LEU A 109 25.43 -5.37 -19.74
C LEU A 109 26.00 -6.37 -20.77
N SER A 110 26.85 -7.28 -20.31
CA SER A 110 27.29 -8.42 -21.12
C SER A 110 27.43 -9.63 -20.20
N GLU A 111 26.29 -10.12 -19.74
CA GLU A 111 25.94 -11.54 -19.64
C GLU A 111 24.77 -11.71 -18.66
N VAL A 112 23.75 -12.38 -19.18
CA VAL A 112 22.47 -12.81 -18.60
C VAL A 112 21.38 -11.76 -18.41
#